data_AF-A0A1X7TVN3-F1
#
_entry.id   AF-A0A1X7TVN3-F1
#
_cell.length_a   1.000
_cell.length_b   1.000
_cell.length_c   1.000
_cell.angle_alpha   90.00
_cell.angle_beta   90.00
_cell.angle_gamma   90.00
#
_symmetry.space_group_name_H-M   'P 1'
#
loop_
_entity.id
_entity.type
_entity.pdbx_description
1 polymer ?
#
loop_
_entity_poly.entity_id
_entity_poly.type
_entity_poly.pdbx_seq_one_letter_code
_entity_poly.pdbx_strand_id
1 'polypeptide(L)'
;MYAVYHGPKGLKDIAMEGHKATVLLAEGLRLLGWTINNETVFDTIIISNGDISTHEYRRDVTRRTMEMELLVYGVSLDETVIGSDLIHLLYVFGANEEEGSIWCLHLQTREQFIRREKATSDICTAQALLANVSALYAVYHGPKRLKDIAMEVHKATILLAEGRETPYLTHPVFNSYHSETKLLWYMKELENRDLSPCHSMIPLGSCTMKLYPTSSLLPAFLPQFNTIPPYVPSVSNQEISKSY
;
A
#
# COMPACT_ATOMS: atom_id res chain seq x y z
N MET A 1 -10.48 -15.27 -8.02
CA MET A 1 -11.14 -14.18 -8.76
C MET A 1 -10.30 -12.91 -8.83
N TYR A 2 -9.57 -12.50 -7.79
CA TYR A 2 -8.70 -11.31 -7.81
C TYR A 2 -7.76 -11.23 -9.03
N ALA A 3 -6.92 -12.26 -9.28
CA ALA A 3 -6.03 -12.27 -10.45
C ALA A 3 -6.76 -12.31 -11.81
N VAL A 4 -7.98 -12.86 -11.86
CA VAL A 4 -8.83 -12.88 -13.06
C VAL A 4 -9.36 -11.47 -13.36
N TYR A 5 -9.72 -10.74 -12.31
CA TYR A 5 -10.22 -9.37 -12.42
C TYR A 5 -9.12 -8.37 -12.79
N HIS A 6 -7.96 -8.43 -12.13
CA HIS A 6 -6.87 -7.48 -12.37
C HIS A 6 -6.01 -7.83 -13.60
N GLY A 7 -5.89 -9.13 -13.92
CA GLY A 7 -5.03 -9.60 -15.01
C GLY A 7 -3.53 -9.31 -14.77
N PRO A 8 -2.66 -9.63 -15.74
CA PRO A 8 -1.22 -9.45 -15.58
C PRO A 8 -0.82 -7.98 -15.38
N LYS A 9 -1.48 -7.07 -16.10
CA LYS A 9 -1.20 -5.63 -16.03
C LYS A 9 -1.63 -5.03 -14.69
N GLY A 10 -2.87 -5.28 -14.25
CA GLY A 10 -3.37 -4.72 -12.99
C GLY A 10 -2.56 -5.18 -11.78
N LEU A 11 -2.17 -6.46 -11.73
CA LEU A 11 -1.28 -6.95 -10.67
C LEU A 11 0.11 -6.33 -10.72
N LYS A 12 0.63 -6.05 -11.93
CA LYS A 12 1.88 -5.32 -12.09
C LYS A 12 1.77 -3.91 -11.54
N ASP A 13 0.67 -3.22 -11.87
CA ASP A 13 0.44 -1.84 -11.46
C ASP A 13 0.35 -1.75 -9.94
N ILE A 14 -0.39 -2.65 -9.28
CA ILE A 14 -0.50 -2.74 -7.81
C ILE A 14 0.86 -3.01 -7.16
N ALA A 15 1.61 -3.99 -7.69
CA ALA A 15 2.96 -4.28 -7.20
C ALA A 15 3.92 -3.10 -7.36
N MET A 16 3.82 -2.38 -8.49
CA MET A 16 4.64 -1.20 -8.75
C MET A 16 4.25 -0.02 -7.86
N GLU A 17 2.96 0.15 -7.55
CA GLU A 17 2.48 1.21 -6.65
C GLU A 17 2.97 0.99 -5.21
N GLY A 18 2.80 -0.23 -4.67
CA GLY A 18 3.35 -0.58 -3.36
C GLY A 18 4.87 -0.39 -3.30
N HIS A 19 5.58 -0.85 -4.33
CA HIS A 19 7.03 -0.66 -4.40
C HIS A 19 7.46 0.81 -4.44
N LYS A 20 6.79 1.64 -5.25
CA LYS A 20 7.07 3.09 -5.32
C LYS A 20 6.84 3.77 -3.98
N ALA A 21 5.74 3.43 -3.29
CA ALA A 21 5.43 3.94 -1.97
C ALA A 21 6.56 3.61 -0.98
N THR A 22 7.06 2.37 -1.00
CA THR A 22 8.16 1.92 -0.14
C THR A 22 9.47 2.62 -0.45
N VAL A 23 9.81 2.82 -1.73
CA VAL A 23 11.02 3.57 -2.13
C VAL A 23 10.94 5.03 -1.69
N LEU A 24 9.77 5.67 -1.82
CA LEU A 24 9.55 7.04 -1.36
C LEU A 24 9.69 7.16 0.16
N LEU A 25 9.11 6.23 0.91
CA LEU A 25 9.27 6.17 2.36
C LEU A 25 10.74 5.99 2.74
N ALA A 26 11.45 5.09 2.05
CA ALA A 26 12.85 4.83 2.28
C ALA A 26 13.71 6.09 2.07
N GLU A 27 13.50 6.80 0.97
CA GLU A 27 14.25 8.02 0.69
C GLU A 27 13.91 9.15 1.68
N GLY A 28 12.63 9.31 2.04
CA GLY A 28 12.21 10.26 3.08
C GLY A 28 12.88 10.00 4.43
N LEU A 29 13.01 8.73 4.83
CA LEU A 29 13.68 8.35 6.07
C LEU A 29 15.21 8.57 6.03
N ARG A 30 15.86 8.31 4.90
CA ARG A 30 17.29 8.62 4.70
C ARG A 30 17.56 10.12 4.86
N LEU A 31 16.67 10.96 4.32
CA LEU A 31 16.78 12.42 4.44
C LEU A 31 16.61 12.91 5.89
N LEU A 32 15.80 12.22 6.69
CA LEU A 32 15.65 12.46 8.12
C LEU A 32 16.81 11.91 8.97
N GLY A 33 17.79 11.24 8.34
CA GLY A 33 18.97 10.70 9.02
C GLY A 33 18.83 9.27 9.56
N TRP A 34 17.79 8.52 9.14
CA TRP A 34 17.66 7.10 9.47
C TRP A 34 18.47 6.23 8.50
N THR A 35 19.04 5.14 9.02
CA THR A 35 19.77 4.17 8.19
C THR A 35 18.83 3.05 7.76
N ILE A 36 18.86 2.74 6.46
CA ILE A 36 18.07 1.65 5.88
C ILE A 36 19.03 0.52 5.54
N ASN A 37 18.80 -0.64 6.14
CA ASN A 37 19.74 -1.76 6.10
C ASN A 37 19.64 -2.57 4.81
N ASN A 38 18.55 -2.42 4.06
CA ASN A 38 18.30 -3.17 2.84
C ASN A 38 18.72 -2.34 1.62
N GLU A 39 19.60 -2.90 0.77
CA GLU A 39 20.01 -2.27 -0.49
C GLU A 39 18.89 -2.28 -1.54
N THR A 40 18.10 -3.36 -1.58
CA THR A 40 16.95 -3.51 -2.47
C THR A 40 15.73 -3.90 -1.66
N VAL A 41 14.59 -3.30 -1.97
CA VAL A 41 13.33 -3.50 -1.24
C VAL A 41 12.18 -3.64 -2.23
N PHE A 42 11.21 -4.50 -1.91
CA PHE A 42 9.94 -4.52 -2.63
C PHE A 42 8.96 -3.61 -1.89
N ASP A 43 8.29 -4.14 -0.87
CA ASP A 43 7.30 -3.46 -0.03
C ASP A 43 7.78 -3.22 1.42
N THR A 44 8.88 -3.87 1.83
CA THR A 44 9.37 -3.93 3.20
C THR A 44 10.74 -3.28 3.38
N ILE A 45 10.85 -2.37 4.35
CA ILE A 45 12.09 -1.69 4.76
C ILE A 45 12.48 -2.08 6.19
N ILE A 46 13.79 -2.19 6.41
CA ILE A 46 14.38 -2.40 7.73
C ILE A 46 15.14 -1.14 8.11
N ILE A 47 14.68 -0.49 9.18
CA ILE A 47 15.16 0.80 9.66
C ILE A 47 15.96 0.56 10.92
N SER A 48 17.19 1.07 10.95
CA SER A 48 18.02 1.12 12.14
C SER A 48 18.23 2.56 12.58
N ASN A 49 18.49 2.74 13.88
CA ASN A 49 18.93 4.03 14.39
C ASN A 49 20.34 4.30 13.85
N GLY A 50 20.48 5.29 12.94
CA GLY A 50 21.78 5.85 12.57
C GLY A 50 22.43 6.59 13.75
N ASP A 51 23.59 7.23 13.53
CA ASP A 51 24.30 7.98 14.58
C ASP A 51 23.37 8.92 15.36
N ILE A 52 23.38 8.78 16.68
CA ILE A 52 22.33 9.23 17.63
C ILE A 52 22.41 10.75 17.93
N SER A 53 23.08 11.56 17.11
CA SER A 53 23.64 12.82 17.62
C SER A 53 22.82 14.12 17.47
N THR A 54 21.64 14.19 16.84
CA THR A 54 21.07 15.55 16.54
C THR A 54 19.58 15.84 16.70
N HIS A 55 18.68 14.90 16.98
CA HIS A 55 17.24 15.27 17.07
C HIS A 55 16.55 14.82 18.35
N GLU A 56 16.18 15.82 19.15
CA GLU A 56 15.40 15.75 20.40
C GLU A 56 14.02 15.08 20.21
N TYR A 57 13.51 15.06 18.97
CA TYR A 57 12.25 14.43 18.55
C TYR A 57 12.26 12.89 18.65
N ARG A 58 13.44 12.25 18.70
CA ARG A 58 13.59 10.81 18.91
C ARG A 58 13.01 10.31 20.24
N ARG A 59 12.74 11.20 21.20
CA ARG A 59 12.24 10.83 22.53
C ARG A 59 10.76 10.42 22.55
N ASP A 60 9.91 10.84 21.62
CA ASP A 60 8.47 10.55 21.70
C ASP A 60 8.07 9.19 21.11
N VAL A 61 8.74 8.74 20.05
CA VAL A 61 8.62 7.35 19.55
C VAL A 61 9.24 6.39 20.58
N THR A 62 10.42 6.72 21.09
CA THR A 62 11.16 5.88 22.06
C THR A 62 10.48 5.85 23.43
N ARG A 63 9.74 6.89 23.86
CA ARG A 63 9.05 6.88 25.17
C ARG A 63 7.92 5.87 25.27
N ARG A 64 7.30 5.45 24.16
CA ARG A 64 6.21 4.46 24.16
C ARG A 64 6.70 3.01 24.14
N THR A 65 7.95 2.77 23.77
CA THR A 65 8.59 1.45 23.77
C THR A 65 9.83 1.49 24.64
N MET A 66 9.68 1.02 25.89
CA MET A 66 10.73 0.91 26.90
C MET A 66 12.05 0.33 26.35
N GLU A 67 13.15 0.97 26.76
CA GLU A 67 14.49 0.41 26.97
C GLU A 67 14.94 -0.72 26.04
N MET A 68 15.58 -0.43 24.89
CA MET A 68 16.69 -1.26 24.36
C MET A 68 17.49 -0.48 23.30
N GLU A 69 18.82 -0.47 23.46
CA GLU A 69 19.83 0.25 22.65
C GLU A 69 20.03 -0.25 21.20
N LEU A 70 19.19 -1.16 20.70
CA LEU A 70 19.30 -1.74 19.35
C LEU A 70 17.91 -1.91 18.71
N LEU A 71 17.09 -0.86 18.69
CA LEU A 71 15.79 -0.95 18.03
C LEU A 71 15.95 -0.91 16.50
N VAL A 72 15.66 -2.05 15.89
CA VAL A 72 15.48 -2.22 14.45
C VAL A 72 13.98 -2.32 14.18
N TYR A 73 13.46 -1.47 13.30
CA TYR A 73 12.05 -1.47 12.92
C TYR A 73 11.90 -2.08 11.53
N GLY A 74 10.96 -3.03 11.39
CA GLY A 74 10.49 -3.49 10.09
C GLY A 74 9.18 -2.78 9.75
N VAL A 75 9.13 -2.13 8.58
CA VAL A 75 7.89 -1.53 8.06
C VAL A 75 7.59 -2.15 6.71
N SER A 76 6.41 -2.76 6.56
CA SER A 76 5.93 -3.37 5.32
C SER A 76 4.69 -2.63 4.88
N LEU A 77 4.69 -2.15 3.64
CA LEU A 77 3.55 -1.46 3.03
C LEU A 77 2.69 -2.44 2.23
N ASP A 78 1.40 -2.17 2.11
CA ASP A 78 0.47 -2.97 1.32
C ASP A 78 -0.30 -2.09 0.30
N GLU A 79 -1.20 -2.72 -0.46
CA GLU A 79 -2.04 -2.04 -1.47
C GLU A 79 -2.92 -0.94 -0.87
N THR A 80 -3.20 -0.96 0.42
CA THR A 80 -4.11 0.00 1.06
C THR A 80 -3.43 1.32 1.42
N VAL A 81 -2.10 1.40 1.30
CA VAL A 81 -1.32 2.58 1.70
C VAL A 81 -1.54 3.74 0.73
N ILE A 82 -2.03 4.86 1.26
CA ILE A 82 -2.28 6.10 0.52
C ILE A 82 -1.19 7.12 0.86
N GLY A 83 -1.06 8.17 0.05
CA GLY A 83 -0.11 9.26 0.31
C GLY A 83 -0.25 9.91 1.69
N SER A 84 -1.46 9.98 2.27
CA SER A 84 -1.66 10.45 3.65
C SER A 84 -0.96 9.56 4.68
N ASP A 85 -1.01 8.24 4.49
CA ASP A 85 -0.43 7.27 5.43
C ASP A 85 1.10 7.35 5.41
N LEU A 86 1.68 7.61 4.23
CA LEU A 86 3.11 7.85 4.09
C LEU A 86 3.55 9.11 4.82
N ILE A 87 2.78 10.19 4.78
CA ILE A 87 3.06 11.40 5.59
C ILE A 87 2.99 11.07 7.07
N HIS A 88 1.95 10.36 7.50
CA HIS A 88 1.79 9.99 8.90
C HIS A 88 2.96 9.13 9.38
N LEU A 89 3.43 8.18 8.56
CA LEU A 89 4.63 7.41 8.85
C LEU A 89 5.86 8.31 8.97
N LEU A 90 6.11 9.20 8.00
CA LEU A 90 7.24 10.15 8.07
C LEU A 90 7.16 11.06 9.30
N TYR A 91 5.97 11.50 9.69
CA TYR A 91 5.73 12.29 10.89
C TYR A 91 6.07 11.50 12.16
N VAL A 92 5.66 10.23 12.24
CA VAL A 92 6.06 9.33 13.33
C VAL A 92 7.58 9.25 13.43
N PHE A 93 8.29 9.20 12.31
CA PHE A 93 9.76 9.17 12.29
C PHE A 93 10.44 10.55 12.42
N GLY A 94 9.67 11.63 12.61
CA GLY A 94 10.17 12.96 12.97
C GLY A 94 10.18 14.03 11.87
N ALA A 95 9.46 13.84 10.76
CA ALA A 95 9.28 14.88 9.74
C ALA A 95 8.36 16.00 10.22
N ASN A 96 8.65 17.26 9.82
CA ASN A 96 7.75 18.39 10.06
C ASN A 96 6.56 18.40 9.08
N GLU A 97 5.46 19.08 9.42
CA GLU A 97 4.24 19.17 8.58
C GLU A 97 4.54 19.68 7.14
N GLU A 98 5.43 20.67 7.01
CA GLU A 98 5.84 21.20 5.70
C GLU A 98 6.63 20.17 4.88
N GLU A 99 7.54 19.43 5.50
CA GLU A 99 8.35 18.40 4.83
C GLU A 99 7.47 17.23 4.36
N GLY A 100 6.56 16.76 5.22
CA GLY A 100 5.58 15.72 4.87
C GLY A 100 4.67 16.11 3.70
N SER A 101 4.20 17.36 3.67
CA SER A 101 3.29 17.85 2.62
C SER A 101 3.91 17.85 1.21
N ILE A 102 5.22 18.09 1.10
CA ILE A 102 5.95 18.10 -0.19
C ILE A 102 5.98 16.70 -0.84
N TRP A 103 6.05 15.65 -0.03
CA TRP A 103 6.02 14.26 -0.50
C TRP A 103 4.64 13.82 -0.97
N CYS A 104 3.58 14.27 -0.29
CA CYS A 104 2.20 14.00 -0.67
C CYS A 104 1.84 14.61 -2.04
N LEU A 105 2.35 15.81 -2.31
CA LEU A 105 2.15 16.51 -3.57
C LEU A 105 2.76 15.78 -4.78
N HIS A 106 3.79 14.96 -4.58
CA HIS A 106 4.34 14.09 -5.62
C HIS A 106 3.47 12.85 -5.91
N LEU A 107 2.80 12.31 -4.88
CA LEU A 107 1.96 11.11 -4.96
C LEU A 107 0.54 11.39 -5.46
N GLN A 108 -0.02 12.56 -5.15
CA GLN A 108 -1.38 12.96 -5.53
C GLN A 108 -1.52 13.47 -6.98
N THR A 109 -0.62 13.10 -7.90
CA THR A 109 -0.74 13.50 -9.32
C THR A 109 -1.89 12.79 -10.07
N ARG A 110 -2.73 12.01 -9.38
CA ARG A 110 -4.02 11.54 -9.92
C ARG A 110 -5.21 11.94 -9.06
N GLU A 111 -6.13 12.61 -9.76
CA GLU A 111 -7.52 12.95 -9.43
C GLU A 111 -7.78 13.98 -8.32
N GLN A 112 -7.60 15.26 -8.66
CA GLN A 112 -8.61 16.26 -8.24
C GLN A 112 -9.71 16.31 -9.28
N PHE A 113 -10.78 15.55 -9.06
CA PHE A 113 -12.02 15.66 -9.81
C PHE A 113 -12.74 16.95 -9.38
N ILE A 114 -12.26 18.10 -9.85
CA ILE A 114 -13.01 19.36 -9.75
C ILE A 114 -14.20 19.24 -10.69
N ARG A 115 -15.42 19.40 -10.14
CA ARG A 115 -16.69 19.42 -10.87
C ARG A 115 -16.59 20.34 -12.11
N ARG A 116 -16.57 19.73 -13.30
CA ARG A 116 -16.21 20.32 -14.60
C ARG A 116 -17.15 21.39 -15.16
N GLU A 117 -18.25 21.74 -14.49
CA GLU A 117 -19.30 22.56 -15.13
C GLU A 117 -19.18 24.07 -14.93
N LYS A 118 -18.24 24.59 -14.12
CA LYS A 118 -18.21 26.02 -13.76
C LYS A 118 -16.87 26.76 -13.85
N ALA A 119 -15.79 26.13 -14.32
CA ALA A 119 -14.50 26.81 -14.43
C ALA A 119 -14.26 27.31 -15.87
N THR A 120 -14.28 28.63 -16.07
CA THR A 120 -13.94 29.30 -17.34
C THR A 120 -12.49 29.79 -17.39
N SER A 121 -11.64 29.34 -16.47
CA SER A 121 -10.22 29.72 -16.43
C SER A 121 -9.32 28.51 -16.25
N ASP A 122 -8.47 28.27 -17.26
CA ASP A 122 -7.49 27.18 -17.26
C ASP A 122 -6.33 27.41 -16.25
N ILE A 123 -6.26 28.59 -15.62
CA ILE A 123 -5.31 28.92 -14.54
C ILE A 123 -5.46 28.00 -13.32
N CYS A 124 -6.63 27.40 -13.10
CA CYS A 124 -6.88 26.47 -11.99
C CYS A 124 -6.72 24.99 -12.38
N THR A 125 -6.22 24.67 -13.58
CA THR A 125 -5.82 23.29 -13.88
C THR A 125 -4.63 22.91 -12.98
N ALA A 126 -4.67 21.71 -12.41
CA ALA A 126 -3.63 21.17 -11.51
C ALA A 126 -2.20 21.24 -12.09
N GLN A 127 -2.06 21.49 -13.39
CA GLN A 127 -0.80 21.68 -14.10
C GLN A 127 0.00 22.89 -13.61
N ALA A 128 -0.64 24.02 -13.27
CA ALA A 128 0.08 25.19 -12.76
C ALA A 128 0.64 24.94 -11.34
N LEU A 129 -0.11 24.23 -10.50
CA LEU A 129 0.34 23.82 -9.18
C LEU A 129 1.51 22.83 -9.27
N LEU A 130 1.41 21.84 -10.16
CA LEU A 130 2.48 20.88 -10.41
C LEU A 130 3.75 21.54 -10.98
N ALA A 131 3.59 22.53 -11.86
CA ALA A 131 4.71 23.32 -12.38
C ALA A 131 5.40 24.12 -11.28
N ASN A 132 4.64 24.75 -10.38
CA ASN A 132 5.22 25.50 -9.26
C ASN A 132 5.90 24.59 -8.24
N VAL A 133 5.31 23.44 -7.93
CA VAL A 133 5.89 22.47 -6.98
C VAL A 133 7.14 21.82 -7.55
N SER A 134 7.13 21.44 -8.82
CA SER A 134 8.33 20.93 -9.49
C SER A 134 9.43 21.99 -9.58
N ALA A 135 9.08 23.27 -9.78
CA ALA A 135 10.04 24.37 -9.72
C ALA A 135 10.61 24.56 -8.30
N LEU A 136 9.79 24.56 -7.25
CA LEU A 136 10.24 24.63 -5.86
C LEU A 136 11.14 23.45 -5.49
N TYR A 137 10.76 22.24 -5.88
CA TYR A 137 11.54 21.02 -5.68
C TYR A 137 12.91 21.11 -6.36
N ALA A 138 12.93 21.64 -7.60
CA ALA A 138 14.17 21.84 -8.34
C ALA A 138 15.08 22.90 -7.70
N VAL A 139 14.51 23.98 -7.18
CA VAL A 139 15.25 25.02 -6.45
C VAL A 139 15.80 24.47 -5.13
N TYR A 140 15.01 23.70 -4.38
CA TYR A 140 15.40 23.15 -3.08
C TYR A 140 16.52 22.11 -3.20
N HIS A 141 16.41 21.17 -4.14
CA HIS A 141 17.40 20.10 -4.29
C HIS A 141 18.63 20.53 -5.10
N GLY A 142 18.48 21.50 -6.02
CA GLY A 142 19.56 21.93 -6.91
C GLY A 142 19.94 20.89 -7.97
N PRO A 143 20.77 21.28 -8.96
CA PRO A 143 20.96 20.49 -10.19
C PRO A 143 21.74 19.18 -9.99
N LYS A 144 22.67 19.12 -9.02
CA LYS A 144 23.44 17.91 -8.72
C LYS A 144 22.54 16.84 -8.10
N ARG A 145 21.84 17.20 -7.02
CA ARG A 145 20.97 16.29 -6.27
C ARG A 145 19.78 15.80 -7.10
N LEU A 146 19.19 16.65 -7.95
CA LEU A 146 18.18 16.22 -8.91
C LEU A 146 18.71 15.16 -9.88
N LYS A 147 19.96 15.30 -10.33
CA LYS A 147 20.59 14.33 -11.23
C LYS A 147 20.85 13.01 -10.51
N ASP A 148 21.21 13.06 -9.24
CA ASP A 148 21.43 11.88 -8.40
C ASP A 148 20.11 11.14 -8.16
N ILE A 149 19.04 11.86 -7.77
CA ILE A 149 17.68 11.32 -7.62
C ILE A 149 17.20 10.72 -8.94
N ALA A 150 17.37 11.43 -10.07
CA ALA A 150 16.97 10.92 -11.37
C ALA A 150 17.75 9.65 -11.76
N MET A 151 19.05 9.58 -11.46
CA MET A 151 19.87 8.39 -11.71
C MET A 151 19.48 7.23 -10.77
N GLU A 152 19.14 7.51 -9.53
CA GLU A 152 18.70 6.49 -8.56
C GLU A 152 17.33 5.93 -8.93
N VAL A 153 16.36 6.79 -9.25
CA VAL A 153 15.05 6.40 -9.80
C VAL A 153 15.24 5.64 -11.10
N HIS A 154 16.12 6.08 -11.99
CA HIS A 154 16.40 5.38 -13.25
C HIS A 154 17.01 3.99 -13.02
N LYS A 155 17.97 3.85 -12.10
CA LYS A 155 18.56 2.55 -11.73
C LYS A 155 17.53 1.62 -11.08
N ALA A 156 16.71 2.13 -10.17
CA ALA A 156 15.61 1.37 -9.56
C ALA A 156 14.58 0.96 -10.62
N THR A 157 14.27 1.84 -11.58
CA THR A 157 13.37 1.56 -12.70
C THR A 157 13.95 0.52 -13.65
N ILE A 158 15.27 0.57 -13.92
CA ILE A 158 15.96 -0.43 -14.74
C ILE A 158 15.99 -1.77 -14.02
N LEU A 159 16.38 -1.84 -12.74
CA LEU A 159 16.36 -3.06 -11.94
C LEU A 159 14.96 -3.67 -11.87
N LEU A 160 13.92 -2.84 -11.76
CA LEU A 160 12.52 -3.26 -11.80
C LEU A 160 12.10 -3.74 -13.20
N ALA A 161 12.58 -3.09 -14.26
CA ALA A 161 12.34 -3.49 -15.64
C ALA A 161 13.04 -4.82 -15.99
N GLU A 162 14.24 -5.03 -15.46
CA GLU A 162 15.05 -6.25 -15.59
C GLU A 162 14.53 -7.39 -14.68
N GLY A 163 13.79 -7.07 -13.61
CA GLY A 163 13.42 -8.03 -12.56
C GLY A 163 12.49 -9.18 -12.99
N ARG A 164 11.75 -9.06 -14.10
CA ARG A 164 10.97 -10.19 -14.67
C ARG A 164 10.59 -9.98 -16.13
N GLU A 165 11.28 -10.68 -17.03
CA GLU A 165 10.97 -10.69 -18.47
C GLU A 165 9.90 -11.73 -18.87
N THR A 166 9.66 -12.73 -18.02
CA THR A 166 8.75 -13.84 -18.35
C THR A 166 7.28 -13.39 -18.32
N PRO A 167 6.49 -13.65 -19.39
CA PRO A 167 5.07 -13.35 -19.37
C PRO A 167 4.35 -14.27 -18.38
N TYR A 168 3.34 -13.73 -17.70
CA TYR A 168 2.51 -14.44 -16.73
C TYR A 168 1.04 -14.17 -16.99
N LEU A 169 0.16 -15.04 -16.49
CA LEU A 169 -1.30 -14.93 -16.69
C LEU A 169 -1.68 -14.80 -18.17
N THR A 170 -1.00 -15.55 -19.03
CA THR A 170 -1.21 -15.56 -20.49
C THR A 170 -2.51 -16.25 -20.91
N HIS A 171 -3.09 -17.07 -20.03
CA HIS A 171 -4.33 -17.79 -20.32
C HIS A 171 -5.51 -16.79 -20.52
N PRO A 172 -6.42 -17.03 -21.48
CA PRO A 172 -7.54 -16.13 -21.77
C PRO A 172 -8.40 -15.77 -20.56
N VAL A 173 -8.52 -16.68 -19.58
CA VAL A 173 -9.28 -16.44 -18.34
C VAL A 173 -8.84 -15.17 -17.61
N PHE A 174 -7.54 -14.85 -17.61
CA PHE A 174 -7.01 -13.67 -16.91
C PHE A 174 -7.07 -12.39 -17.74
N ASN A 175 -7.62 -12.47 -18.96
CA ASN A 175 -7.64 -11.35 -19.92
C ASN A 175 -9.07 -11.01 -20.40
N SER A 176 -10.09 -11.69 -19.85
CA SER A 176 -11.47 -11.63 -20.36
C SER A 176 -12.46 -10.92 -19.43
N TYR A 177 -12.21 -10.90 -18.11
CA TYR A 177 -13.20 -10.57 -17.07
C TYR A 177 -12.78 -9.36 -16.20
N HIS A 178 -12.45 -8.23 -16.83
CA HIS A 178 -11.95 -7.02 -16.13
C HIS A 178 -13.01 -5.99 -15.74
N SER A 179 -14.28 -6.19 -16.13
CA SER A 179 -15.38 -5.35 -15.66
C SER A 179 -16.17 -6.08 -14.58
N GLU A 180 -16.69 -5.33 -13.61
CA GLU A 180 -17.47 -5.88 -12.50
C GLU A 180 -18.62 -6.76 -13.02
N THR A 181 -19.36 -6.30 -14.04
CA THR A 181 -20.44 -7.06 -14.67
C THR A 181 -19.97 -8.39 -15.27
N LYS A 182 -18.82 -8.39 -15.97
CA LYS A 182 -18.29 -9.60 -16.59
C LYS A 182 -17.80 -10.59 -15.53
N LEU A 183 -17.14 -10.10 -14.48
CA LEU A 183 -16.69 -10.95 -13.39
C LEU A 183 -17.88 -11.54 -12.63
N LEU A 184 -18.93 -10.75 -12.38
CA LEU A 184 -20.16 -11.22 -11.75
C LEU A 184 -20.80 -12.35 -12.56
N TRP A 185 -20.96 -12.16 -13.86
CA TRP A 185 -21.50 -13.21 -14.74
C TRP A 185 -20.62 -14.44 -14.77
N TYR A 186 -19.30 -14.28 -14.81
CA TYR A 186 -18.36 -15.39 -14.76
C TYR A 186 -18.46 -16.18 -13.44
N MET A 187 -18.53 -15.48 -12.29
CA MET A 187 -18.74 -16.13 -10.99
C MET A 187 -20.07 -16.86 -10.95
N LYS A 188 -21.15 -16.26 -11.48
CA LYS A 188 -22.47 -16.90 -11.52
C LYS A 188 -22.50 -18.11 -12.43
N GLU A 189 -21.83 -18.05 -13.57
CA GLU A 189 -21.70 -19.17 -14.50
C GLU A 189 -21.00 -20.36 -13.83
N LEU A 190 -19.91 -20.12 -13.09
CA LEU A 190 -19.20 -21.17 -12.36
C LEU A 190 -20.03 -21.72 -11.20
N GLU A 191 -20.67 -20.85 -10.41
CA GLU A 191 -21.53 -21.25 -9.29
C GLU A 191 -22.65 -22.20 -9.76
N ASN A 192 -23.26 -21.93 -10.91
CA ASN A 192 -24.36 -22.74 -11.46
C ASN A 192 -23.91 -24.13 -11.96
N ARG A 193 -22.60 -24.37 -12.10
CA ARG A 193 -22.06 -25.69 -12.47
C ARG A 193 -21.87 -26.61 -11.26
N ASP A 194 -21.88 -26.05 -10.06
CA ASP A 194 -21.61 -26.78 -8.82
C ASP A 194 -22.89 -27.08 -8.03
N LEU A 195 -23.06 -28.35 -7.63
CA LEU A 195 -24.10 -28.73 -6.69
C LEU A 195 -23.70 -28.32 -5.28
N SER A 196 -24.54 -27.51 -4.64
CA SER A 196 -24.32 -27.00 -3.28
C SER A 196 -25.49 -27.33 -2.35
N PRO A 197 -25.32 -27.20 -1.01
CA PRO A 197 -26.41 -27.37 -0.04
C PRO A 197 -27.60 -26.42 -0.26
N CYS A 198 -27.48 -25.38 -1.09
CA CYS A 198 -28.59 -24.52 -1.50
C CYS A 198 -29.59 -25.23 -2.43
N HIS A 199 -29.18 -26.31 -3.08
CA HIS A 199 -29.98 -27.03 -4.07
C HIS A 199 -30.68 -28.25 -3.47
N SER A 200 -29.93 -29.10 -2.76
CA SER A 200 -30.41 -30.34 -2.18
C SER A 200 -29.54 -30.79 -1.01
N MET A 201 -30.03 -31.78 -0.27
CA MET A 201 -29.20 -32.51 0.70
C MET A 201 -28.00 -33.16 -0.01
N ILE A 202 -26.82 -33.05 0.58
CA ILE A 202 -25.57 -33.70 0.12
C ILE A 202 -25.13 -34.70 1.20
N PRO A 203 -25.55 -35.98 1.13
CA PRO A 203 -25.34 -36.96 2.20
C PRO A 203 -23.97 -37.65 2.11
N LEU A 204 -22.89 -36.88 2.22
CA LEU A 204 -21.53 -37.42 2.29
C LEU A 204 -21.23 -37.90 3.72
N GLY A 205 -20.99 -39.21 3.87
CA GLY A 205 -20.57 -39.80 5.15
C GLY A 205 -19.30 -39.14 5.68
N SER A 206 -19.23 -38.91 7.00
CA SER A 206 -18.10 -38.28 7.69
C SER A 206 -17.81 -36.80 7.38
N CYS A 207 -18.59 -36.13 6.52
CA CYS A 207 -18.38 -34.71 6.19
C CYS A 207 -19.21 -33.73 7.05
N THR A 208 -20.25 -34.22 7.74
CA THR A 208 -21.17 -33.38 8.56
C THR A 208 -21.68 -32.13 7.82
N MET A 209 -22.19 -32.30 6.60
CA MET A 209 -22.79 -31.22 5.79
C MET A 209 -24.10 -30.73 6.41
N LYS A 210 -23.99 -29.86 7.42
CA LYS A 210 -25.09 -29.27 8.20
C LYS A 210 -25.39 -27.84 7.75
N LEU A 211 -26.42 -27.24 8.35
CA LEU A 211 -26.77 -25.84 8.13
C LEU A 211 -25.61 -24.91 8.52
N TYR A 212 -25.27 -23.99 7.63
CA TYR A 212 -24.42 -22.83 7.89
C TYR A 212 -25.32 -21.58 7.94
N PRO A 213 -25.84 -21.20 9.11
CA PRO A 213 -26.79 -20.09 9.20
C PRO A 213 -26.08 -18.76 8.91
N THR A 214 -26.75 -17.87 8.17
CA THR A 214 -26.20 -16.56 7.79
C THR A 214 -25.73 -15.74 8.99
N SER A 215 -26.42 -15.84 10.13
CA SER A 215 -26.05 -15.15 11.37
C SER A 215 -24.68 -15.58 11.92
N SER A 216 -24.27 -16.83 11.73
CA SER A 216 -22.95 -17.32 12.16
C SER A 216 -21.84 -16.97 11.16
N LEU A 217 -22.16 -16.69 9.90
CA LEU A 217 -21.19 -16.31 8.88
C LEU A 217 -20.90 -14.81 8.86
N LEU A 218 -21.88 -13.99 9.25
CA LEU A 218 -21.77 -12.53 9.22
C LEU A 218 -20.54 -11.96 9.97
N PRO A 219 -20.16 -12.46 11.17
CA PRO A 219 -19.00 -11.94 11.89
C PRO A 219 -17.68 -12.01 11.12
N ALA A 220 -17.52 -12.98 10.21
CA ALA A 220 -16.31 -13.14 9.42
C ALA A 220 -16.06 -11.96 8.44
N PHE A 221 -17.08 -11.16 8.15
CA PHE A 221 -16.97 -10.00 7.27
C PHE A 221 -16.87 -8.67 8.02
N LEU A 222 -16.99 -8.68 9.36
CA LEU A 222 -16.87 -7.48 10.15
C LEU A 222 -15.40 -7.04 10.22
N PRO A 223 -15.08 -5.75 10.02
CA PRO A 223 -13.70 -5.27 10.08
C PRO A 223 -13.00 -5.61 11.40
N GLN A 224 -13.74 -5.53 12.51
CA GLN A 224 -13.28 -5.88 13.86
C GLN A 224 -12.69 -7.30 13.98
N PHE A 225 -13.01 -8.22 13.06
CA PHE A 225 -12.44 -9.56 13.03
C PHE A 225 -11.54 -9.80 11.81
N ASN A 226 -11.89 -9.26 10.65
CA ASN A 226 -11.22 -9.57 9.39
C ASN A 226 -10.02 -8.66 9.06
N THR A 227 -9.94 -7.45 9.62
CA THR A 227 -8.86 -6.49 9.29
C THR A 227 -7.74 -6.44 10.32
N ILE A 228 -7.71 -7.37 11.28
CA ILE A 228 -6.70 -7.39 12.35
C ILE A 228 -5.55 -8.32 11.92
N PRO A 229 -4.31 -7.81 11.80
CA PRO A 229 -3.15 -8.65 11.52
C PRO A 229 -2.92 -9.67 12.65
N PRO A 230 -2.44 -10.88 12.34
CA PRO A 230 -2.29 -11.96 13.32
C PRO A 230 -1.28 -11.64 14.44
N TYR A 231 -0.34 -10.71 14.21
CA TYR A 231 0.75 -10.39 15.13
C TYR A 231 0.57 -9.05 15.87
N VAL A 232 -0.66 -8.57 15.99
CA VAL A 232 -0.98 -7.35 16.73
C VAL A 232 -0.74 -7.54 18.24
N PRO A 233 -0.23 -6.52 18.97
CA PRO A 233 -0.03 -6.58 20.42
C PRO A 233 -1.29 -6.98 21.19
N SER A 234 -1.12 -7.72 22.29
CA SER A 234 -2.22 -8.29 23.08
C SER A 234 -3.19 -7.25 23.67
N VAL A 235 -2.76 -6.00 23.82
CA VAL A 235 -3.58 -4.90 24.37
C VAL A 235 -4.74 -4.53 23.43
N SER A 236 -4.53 -4.57 22.12
CA SER A 236 -5.56 -4.29 21.10
C SER A 236 -6.42 -5.51 20.74
N ASN A 237 -6.04 -6.72 21.18
CA ASN A 237 -6.79 -7.96 20.96
C ASN A 237 -7.82 -8.28 22.06
N GLN A 238 -8.04 -7.37 23.02
CA GLN A 238 -8.92 -7.63 24.17
C GLN A 238 -10.40 -7.80 23.80
N GLU A 239 -10.86 -7.29 22.65
CA GLU A 239 -12.25 -7.47 22.19
C GLU A 239 -12.48 -8.86 21.58
N ILE A 240 -11.50 -9.42 20.87
CA ILE A 240 -11.57 -10.77 20.31
C ILE A 240 -11.55 -11.82 21.42
N SER A 241 -10.70 -11.63 22.44
CA SER A 241 -10.55 -12.59 23.54
C SER A 241 -11.74 -12.64 24.51
N LYS A 242 -12.61 -11.61 24.51
CA LYS A 242 -13.82 -11.54 25.32
C LYS A 242 -15.10 -12.03 24.61
N SER A 243 -15.03 -12.26 23.29
CA SER A 243 -16.18 -12.60 22.45
C SER A 243 -16.38 -14.10 22.24
N TYR A 244 -15.63 -14.95 22.96
CA TYR A 244 -15.74 -16.41 22.99
C TYR A 244 -16.01 -16.93 24.39
#